data_AF-H3DF78-F1
#
_entry.id   AF-H3DF78-F1
#
_cell.length_a   1.000
_cell.length_b   1.000
_cell.length_c   1.000
_cell.angle_alpha   90.00
_cell.angle_beta   90.00
_cell.angle_gamma   90.00
#
_symmetry.space_group_name_H-M   'P 1'
#
loop_
_entity.id
_entity.type
_entity.pdbx_description
1 polymer ?
#
loop_
_entity_poly.entity_id
_entity_poly.type
_entity_poly.pdbx_seq_one_letter_code
_entity_poly.pdbx_strand_id
1 'polypeptide(L)'
;GATPSLLAMSRDSDLYVFSADSLPADPRFLPPLANGLLGWRVYDGVMHMGGVYNGEGGRCHRADVPCPLAVEVKLEEPVQQEYALDARSGVFTHTLTTPSGTVSQTLYSHRCYPNLMVMEVLMVRHVTSEEPFTVEMVSSFAPQSKDIQFQFGPDYKGGRYIHGSTKSAEVPGGPCPAVHLIWMPVPSSLTLPPGQSQGRWGFLVAAADCSETAEGAFDKGLSQMAAGNLRPSHNKAWAELWLQSSVEVLGSERLSRALIGCMFYLLSALPSIHHTSGSFGGISPGGLSNGGDGQDYWGHVFWDQV
;
A
#
# COMPACT_ATOMS: atom_id res chain seq x y z
N GLY A 1 43.89 37.96 -6.27
CA GLY A 1 44.07 36.62 -5.69
C GLY A 1 42.79 36.20 -5.03
N ALA A 2 42.34 34.98 -5.34
CA ALA A 2 41.22 34.24 -4.76
C ALA A 2 39.80 34.79 -4.99
N THR A 3 39.18 34.33 -6.07
CA THR A 3 37.73 34.10 -6.21
C THR A 3 37.26 33.04 -5.21
N PRO A 4 36.10 33.21 -4.53
CA PRO A 4 35.49 32.12 -3.78
C PRO A 4 34.86 31.13 -4.76
N SER A 5 35.22 29.87 -4.55
CA SER A 5 34.71 28.66 -5.19
C SER A 5 33.17 28.65 -5.28
N LEU A 6 32.65 28.29 -6.46
CA LEU A 6 31.31 27.73 -6.57
C LEU A 6 31.23 26.53 -5.61
N LEU A 7 30.39 26.67 -4.58
CA LEU A 7 29.82 25.52 -3.91
C LEU A 7 28.96 24.81 -4.94
N ALA A 8 29.39 23.60 -5.31
CA ALA A 8 28.55 22.65 -6.01
C ALA A 8 27.26 22.51 -5.21
N MET A 9 26.15 23.00 -5.77
CA MET A 9 24.82 22.75 -5.23
C MET A 9 24.64 21.23 -5.27
N SER A 10 24.62 20.61 -4.09
CA SER A 10 24.14 19.24 -3.94
C SER A 10 22.77 19.15 -4.60
N ARG A 11 22.52 18.09 -5.36
CA ARG A 11 21.18 17.76 -5.87
C ARG A 11 20.19 17.93 -4.71
N ASP A 12 19.26 18.87 -4.80
CA ASP A 12 18.15 18.99 -3.86
C ASP A 12 17.42 17.64 -3.83
N SER A 13 17.74 16.79 -2.84
CA SER A 13 17.01 15.56 -2.62
C SER A 13 15.65 15.95 -2.07
N ASP A 14 14.55 15.57 -2.74
CA ASP A 14 13.21 15.82 -2.22
C ASP A 14 13.10 15.17 -0.83
N LEU A 15 12.94 15.99 0.20
CA LEU A 15 12.95 15.55 1.61
C LEU A 15 11.83 14.55 1.93
N TYR A 16 10.80 14.49 1.08
CA TYR A 16 9.67 13.56 1.23
C TYR A 16 9.94 12.19 0.63
N VAL A 17 11.00 12.02 -0.16
CA VAL A 17 11.32 10.76 -0.81
C VAL A 17 12.40 10.01 -0.03
N PHE A 18 12.06 8.81 0.42
CA PHE A 18 12.97 7.88 1.07
C PHE A 18 13.33 6.78 0.09
N SER A 19 14.55 6.82 -0.46
CA SER A 19 15.02 5.83 -1.42
C SER A 19 16.14 4.94 -0.90
N ALA A 20 16.19 3.72 -1.42
CA ALA A 20 17.22 2.71 -1.18
C ALA A 20 17.38 1.80 -2.41
N ASP A 21 18.53 1.14 -2.54
CA ASP A 21 18.80 0.14 -3.58
C ASP A 21 18.38 -1.28 -3.17
N SER A 22 17.96 -1.46 -1.92
CA SER A 22 17.61 -2.74 -1.33
C SER A 22 16.53 -2.55 -0.26
N LEU A 23 15.69 -3.56 -0.10
CA LEU A 23 14.73 -3.63 1.00
C LEU A 23 15.43 -4.04 2.32
N PRO A 24 14.90 -3.62 3.48
CA PRO A 24 15.38 -4.09 4.76
C PRO A 24 15.34 -5.62 4.88
N ALA A 25 16.41 -6.21 5.44
CA ALA A 25 16.46 -7.65 5.69
C ALA A 25 15.47 -8.12 6.77
N ASP A 26 15.12 -7.24 7.70
CA ASP A 26 14.10 -7.51 8.72
C ASP A 26 12.73 -7.02 8.21
N PRO A 27 11.76 -7.93 8.00
CA PRO A 27 10.43 -7.58 7.45
C PRO A 27 9.67 -6.54 8.25
N ARG A 28 9.99 -6.35 9.54
CA ARG A 28 9.33 -5.37 10.41
C ARG A 28 9.60 -3.93 9.95
N PHE A 29 10.69 -3.69 9.22
CA PHE A 29 11.06 -2.37 8.72
C PHE A 29 10.64 -2.14 7.26
N LEU A 30 9.92 -3.08 6.64
CA LEU A 30 9.38 -2.88 5.30
C LEU A 30 8.46 -1.64 5.27
N PRO A 31 8.47 -0.86 4.19
CA PRO A 31 7.68 0.37 4.09
C PRO A 31 6.20 0.13 4.39
N PRO A 32 5.62 0.81 5.39
CA PRO A 32 4.20 0.69 5.69
C PRO A 32 3.38 1.56 4.73
N LEU A 33 2.27 1.02 4.23
CA LEU A 33 1.26 1.78 3.48
C LEU A 33 -0.09 1.61 4.18
N ALA A 34 -0.72 2.74 4.53
CA ALA A 34 -2.01 2.75 5.20
C ALA A 34 -2.85 3.97 4.82
N ASN A 35 -4.17 3.87 4.99
CA ASN A 35 -5.13 4.96 4.71
C ASN A 35 -6.19 5.15 5.81
N GLY A 36 -5.89 4.68 7.02
CA GLY A 36 -6.80 4.69 8.17
C GLY A 36 -7.87 3.60 8.22
N LEU A 37 -8.07 2.85 7.13
CA LEU A 37 -8.91 1.65 7.11
C LEU A 37 -8.12 0.39 6.77
N LEU A 38 -7.31 0.45 5.70
CA LEU A 38 -6.45 -0.63 5.25
C LEU A 38 -5.00 -0.27 5.50
N GLY A 39 -4.23 -1.22 6.02
CA GLY A 39 -2.80 -1.06 6.24
C GLY A 39 -2.04 -2.35 5.99
N TRP A 40 -0.87 -2.23 5.36
CA TRP A 40 0.05 -3.36 5.19
C TRP A 40 1.50 -2.89 5.27
N ARG A 41 2.44 -3.83 5.24
CA ARG A 41 3.82 -3.58 4.84
C ARG A 41 3.99 -4.05 3.39
N VAL A 42 4.74 -3.28 2.60
CA VAL A 42 4.97 -3.61 1.19
C VAL A 42 5.53 -5.03 1.06
N TYR A 43 4.95 -5.81 0.14
CA TYR A 43 5.27 -7.23 -0.14
C TYR A 43 4.97 -8.23 0.98
N ASP A 44 4.45 -7.79 2.13
CA ASP A 44 3.94 -8.70 3.15
C ASP A 44 2.67 -9.40 2.63
N GLY A 45 2.57 -10.72 2.86
CA GLY A 45 1.41 -11.52 2.48
C GLY A 45 0.17 -11.21 3.31
N VAL A 46 0.31 -10.45 4.40
CA VAL A 46 -0.77 -10.05 5.30
C VAL A 46 -1.01 -8.55 5.23
N MET A 47 -2.29 -8.18 5.15
CA MET A 47 -2.80 -6.83 5.39
C MET A 47 -3.78 -6.85 6.55
N HIS A 48 -4.04 -5.67 7.12
CA HIS A 48 -5.00 -5.49 8.21
C HIS A 48 -6.10 -4.51 7.80
N MET A 49 -7.31 -4.75 8.31
CA MET A 49 -8.46 -3.86 8.19
C MET A 49 -8.85 -3.33 9.57
N GLY A 50 -9.10 -2.02 9.67
CA GLY A 50 -9.58 -1.37 10.89
C GLY A 50 -10.88 -2.01 11.39
N GLY A 51 -10.96 -2.27 12.69
CA GLY A 51 -12.15 -2.89 13.31
C GLY A 51 -12.25 -4.41 13.16
N VAL A 52 -11.25 -5.07 12.55
CA VAL A 52 -11.23 -6.53 12.41
C VAL A 52 -10.19 -7.13 13.34
N TYR A 53 -10.68 -7.73 14.43
CA TYR A 53 -9.86 -8.42 15.42
C TYR A 53 -10.33 -9.86 15.61
N ASN A 54 -9.37 -10.72 15.95
CA ASN A 54 -9.59 -12.12 16.25
C ASN A 54 -8.99 -12.47 17.62
N GLY A 55 -9.71 -13.32 18.36
CA GLY A 55 -9.25 -13.83 19.66
C GLY A 55 -9.89 -13.12 20.83
N GLU A 56 -10.01 -13.84 21.95
CA GLU A 56 -10.74 -13.36 23.14
C GLU A 56 -9.80 -12.71 24.17
N GLY A 57 -10.22 -11.57 24.71
CA GLY A 57 -9.58 -10.89 25.84
C GLY A 57 -8.10 -10.57 25.56
N GLY A 58 -7.22 -10.98 26.48
CA GLY A 58 -5.78 -10.79 26.35
C GLY A 58 -5.08 -11.65 25.29
N ARG A 59 -5.82 -12.21 24.32
CA ARG A 59 -5.26 -12.82 23.09
C ARG A 59 -5.85 -12.19 21.82
N CYS A 60 -6.68 -11.16 21.97
CA CYS A 60 -7.21 -10.38 20.87
C CYS A 60 -6.05 -9.72 20.11
N HIS A 61 -6.11 -9.74 18.78
CA HIS A 61 -5.15 -9.10 17.87
C HIS A 61 -5.83 -8.79 16.54
N ARG A 62 -5.24 -7.91 15.73
CA ARG A 62 -5.77 -7.64 14.37
C ARG A 62 -5.77 -8.93 13.57
N ALA A 63 -6.89 -9.25 12.94
CA ALA A 63 -6.97 -10.46 12.14
C ALA A 63 -6.09 -10.35 10.89
N ASP A 64 -5.35 -11.42 10.57
CA ASP A 64 -4.58 -11.50 9.33
C ASP A 64 -5.55 -11.59 8.13
N VAL A 65 -5.56 -10.58 7.26
CA VAL A 65 -6.27 -10.63 5.97
C VAL A 65 -5.24 -10.89 4.86
N PRO A 66 -5.42 -11.90 3.99
CA PRO A 66 -4.44 -12.19 2.95
C PRO A 66 -4.39 -11.05 1.92
N CYS A 67 -3.19 -10.70 1.48
CA CYS A 67 -2.94 -9.59 0.56
C CYS A 67 -2.70 -10.07 -0.90
N PRO A 68 -3.61 -9.81 -1.84
CA PRO A 68 -3.44 -10.20 -3.25
C PRO A 68 -2.38 -9.39 -4.02
N LEU A 69 -1.95 -8.25 -3.47
CA LEU A 69 -0.97 -7.35 -4.09
C LEU A 69 0.45 -7.53 -3.49
N ALA A 70 0.64 -8.54 -2.64
CA ALA A 70 1.95 -9.05 -2.25
C ALA A 70 2.60 -9.73 -3.48
N VAL A 71 3.04 -8.87 -4.41
CA VAL A 71 3.56 -9.24 -5.71
C VAL A 71 4.83 -8.44 -5.93
N GLU A 72 5.93 -9.11 -6.23
CA GLU A 72 7.19 -8.45 -6.62
C GLU A 72 7.37 -8.52 -8.14
N VAL A 73 7.70 -7.39 -8.76
CA VAL A 73 8.14 -7.39 -10.16
C VAL A 73 9.60 -7.80 -10.22
N LYS A 74 9.93 -8.79 -11.06
CA LYS A 74 11.31 -9.26 -11.29
C LYS A 74 11.67 -9.33 -12.76
N LEU A 75 12.95 -9.19 -13.03
CA LEU A 75 13.59 -9.42 -14.32
C LEU A 75 14.69 -10.47 -14.12
N GLU A 76 14.90 -11.33 -15.12
CA GLU A 76 15.93 -12.38 -15.05
C GLU A 76 17.35 -11.81 -15.07
N GLU A 77 17.54 -10.65 -15.69
CA GLU A 77 18.85 -10.02 -15.85
C GLU A 77 19.28 -9.26 -14.58
N PRO A 78 20.60 -9.07 -14.36
CA PRO A 78 21.09 -8.15 -13.35
C PRO A 78 20.67 -6.72 -13.71
N VAL A 79 19.83 -6.12 -12.89
CA VAL A 79 19.25 -4.80 -13.14
C VAL A 79 19.55 -3.84 -12.00
N GLN A 80 19.72 -2.57 -12.34
CA GLN A 80 19.70 -1.52 -11.34
C GLN A 80 18.28 -1.44 -10.79
N GLN A 81 18.16 -1.48 -9.47
CA GLN A 81 16.88 -1.41 -8.79
C GLN A 81 16.89 -0.26 -7.78
N GLU A 82 15.78 0.43 -7.68
CA GLU A 82 15.56 1.50 -6.72
C GLU A 82 14.18 1.32 -6.09
N TYR A 83 14.15 1.37 -4.77
CA TYR A 83 12.95 1.42 -3.96
C TYR A 83 12.79 2.83 -3.43
N ALA A 84 11.59 3.40 -3.55
CA ALA A 84 11.29 4.74 -3.06
C ALA A 84 9.94 4.76 -2.36
N LEU A 85 9.88 5.31 -1.15
CA LEU A 85 8.66 5.70 -0.48
C LEU A 85 8.53 7.23 -0.56
N ASP A 86 7.55 7.71 -1.31
CA ASP A 86 7.17 9.12 -1.31
C ASP A 86 6.16 9.37 -0.19
N ALA A 87 6.64 9.98 0.91
CA ALA A 87 5.83 10.35 2.05
C ALA A 87 4.82 11.47 1.74
N ARG A 88 5.04 12.26 0.69
CA ARG A 88 4.12 13.33 0.27
C ARG A 88 2.84 12.74 -0.31
N SER A 89 2.98 11.67 -1.09
CA SER A 89 1.85 11.02 -1.75
C SER A 89 1.45 9.68 -1.13
N GLY A 90 2.22 9.15 -0.17
CA GLY A 90 1.98 7.82 0.42
C GLY A 90 2.09 6.70 -0.59
N VAL A 91 3.07 6.81 -1.47
CA VAL A 91 3.27 5.93 -2.61
C VAL A 91 4.62 5.24 -2.50
N PHE A 92 4.60 3.91 -2.57
CA PHE A 92 5.80 3.13 -2.73
C PHE A 92 6.04 2.81 -4.21
N THR A 93 7.27 2.96 -4.68
CA THR A 93 7.69 2.62 -6.03
C THR A 93 8.92 1.71 -6.00
N HIS A 94 8.87 0.63 -6.76
CA HIS A 94 10.00 -0.20 -7.11
C HIS A 94 10.30 -0.01 -8.60
N THR A 95 11.47 0.51 -8.92
CA THR A 95 11.92 0.77 -10.29
C THR A 95 13.06 -0.15 -10.64
N LEU A 96 12.92 -0.87 -11.76
CA LEU A 96 13.95 -1.69 -12.38
C LEU A 96 14.38 -1.02 -13.68
N THR A 97 15.67 -0.80 -13.86
CA THR A 97 16.23 -0.16 -15.07
C THR A 97 17.17 -1.11 -15.78
N THR A 98 16.90 -1.30 -17.08
CA THR A 98 17.73 -2.07 -18.01
C THR A 98 18.11 -1.20 -19.21
N PRO A 99 19.07 -1.64 -20.05
CA PRO A 99 19.31 -0.98 -21.32
C PRO A 99 18.08 -0.94 -22.24
N SER A 100 17.20 -1.94 -22.14
CA SER A 100 16.00 -2.09 -22.97
C SER A 100 14.85 -1.19 -22.52
N GLY A 101 14.75 -0.90 -21.22
CA GLY A 101 13.66 -0.09 -20.69
C GLY A 101 13.67 0.05 -19.17
N THR A 102 12.67 0.77 -18.67
CA THR A 102 12.38 0.94 -17.25
C THR A 102 11.05 0.30 -16.91
N VAL A 103 10.99 -0.37 -15.77
CA VAL A 103 9.77 -0.94 -15.20
C VAL A 103 9.57 -0.32 -13.83
N SER A 104 8.42 0.31 -13.61
CA SER A 104 8.06 0.90 -12.32
C SER A 104 6.80 0.23 -11.81
N GLN A 105 6.92 -0.48 -10.68
CA GLN A 105 5.81 -0.96 -9.90
C GLN A 105 5.48 0.06 -8.82
N THR A 106 4.22 0.42 -8.69
CA THR A 106 3.78 1.42 -7.71
C THR A 106 2.62 0.91 -6.87
N LEU A 107 2.75 0.98 -5.56
CA LEU A 107 1.83 0.44 -4.56
C LEU A 107 1.32 1.53 -3.62
N TYR A 108 0.03 1.50 -3.27
CA TYR A 108 -0.59 2.48 -2.38
C TYR A 108 -1.94 2.01 -1.83
N SER A 109 -2.21 2.35 -0.57
CA SER A 109 -3.53 2.30 0.05
C SER A 109 -4.28 3.59 -0.34
N HIS A 110 -5.39 3.47 -1.06
CA HIS A 110 -5.99 4.64 -1.70
C HIS A 110 -6.61 5.60 -0.67
N ARG A 111 -5.96 6.75 -0.45
CA ARG A 111 -6.42 7.74 0.54
C ARG A 111 -7.85 8.26 0.36
N CYS A 112 -8.28 8.57 -0.87
CA CYS A 112 -9.65 9.05 -1.11
C CYS A 112 -10.73 7.94 -0.98
N TYR A 113 -10.37 6.68 -1.24
CA TYR A 113 -11.28 5.53 -1.27
C TYR A 113 -10.73 4.48 -0.30
N PRO A 114 -11.07 4.56 0.99
CA PRO A 114 -10.36 3.84 2.06
C PRO A 114 -10.42 2.31 1.90
N ASN A 115 -11.48 1.80 1.28
CA ASN A 115 -11.66 0.38 0.99
C ASN A 115 -10.79 -0.15 -0.17
N LEU A 116 -9.98 0.69 -0.83
CA LEU A 116 -9.18 0.30 -1.99
C LEU A 116 -7.67 0.30 -1.71
N MET A 117 -7.02 -0.74 -2.22
CA MET A 117 -5.57 -0.80 -2.41
C MET A 117 -5.27 -1.01 -3.89
N VAL A 118 -4.15 -0.45 -4.35
CA VAL A 118 -3.85 -0.39 -5.78
C VAL A 118 -2.39 -0.72 -6.04
N MET A 119 -2.18 -1.55 -7.07
CA MET A 119 -0.89 -1.76 -7.70
C MET A 119 -0.97 -1.29 -9.15
N GLU A 120 0.03 -0.52 -9.57
CA GLU A 120 0.19 -0.12 -10.97
C GLU A 120 1.57 -0.56 -11.45
N VAL A 121 1.66 -1.03 -12.69
CA VAL A 121 2.94 -1.32 -13.34
C VAL A 121 3.02 -0.49 -14.61
N LEU A 122 4.09 0.28 -14.75
CA LEU A 122 4.44 1.04 -15.94
C LEU A 122 5.72 0.45 -16.53
N MET A 123 5.67 0.02 -17.79
CA MET A 123 6.85 -0.36 -18.55
C MET A 123 7.08 0.71 -19.62
N VAL A 124 8.31 1.23 -19.71
CA VAL A 124 8.73 2.21 -20.72
C VAL A 124 9.96 1.68 -21.43
N ARG A 125 9.90 1.59 -22.75
CA ARG A 125 10.99 1.13 -23.59
C ARG A 125 11.93 2.29 -23.91
N HIS A 126 13.23 2.08 -23.76
CA HIS A 126 14.25 3.10 -24.04
C HIS A 126 14.75 3.08 -25.48
N VAL A 127 14.77 1.90 -26.11
CA VAL A 127 15.26 1.69 -27.47
C VAL A 127 14.16 1.12 -28.35
N THR A 128 14.07 1.56 -29.59
CA THR A 128 13.17 0.93 -30.56
C THR A 128 13.66 -0.49 -30.80
N SER A 129 12.91 -1.48 -30.28
CA SER A 129 13.19 -2.90 -30.43
C SER A 129 11.91 -3.61 -30.86
N GLU A 130 12.05 -4.53 -31.81
CA GLU A 130 10.97 -5.40 -32.27
C GLU A 130 10.76 -6.61 -31.35
N GLU A 131 11.55 -6.74 -30.28
CA GLU A 131 11.39 -7.82 -29.30
C GLU A 131 10.41 -7.44 -28.18
N PRO A 132 9.58 -8.39 -27.71
CA PRO A 132 8.75 -8.19 -26.53
C PRO A 132 9.63 -7.96 -25.29
N PHE A 133 9.19 -7.07 -24.41
CA PHE A 133 9.83 -6.85 -23.11
C PHE A 133 8.92 -7.43 -22.03
N THR A 134 9.36 -8.49 -21.35
CA THR A 134 8.56 -9.23 -20.37
C THR A 134 9.16 -9.11 -18.98
N VAL A 135 8.29 -9.00 -17.97
CA VAL A 135 8.65 -9.00 -16.55
C VAL A 135 7.86 -10.09 -15.84
N GLU A 136 8.47 -10.70 -14.84
CA GLU A 136 7.80 -11.65 -13.96
C GLU A 136 7.06 -10.92 -12.83
N MET A 137 5.91 -11.45 -12.47
CA MET A 137 5.07 -10.99 -11.37
C MET A 137 5.05 -12.11 -10.31
N VAL A 138 5.97 -12.03 -9.36
CA VAL A 138 6.17 -13.09 -8.37
C VAL A 138 5.23 -12.88 -7.19
N SER A 139 4.32 -13.82 -6.96
CA SER A 139 3.39 -13.79 -5.84
C SER A 139 3.27 -15.15 -5.16
N SER A 140 3.20 -15.15 -3.83
CA SER A 140 2.86 -16.31 -3.02
C SER A 140 1.45 -16.22 -2.45
N PHE A 141 0.58 -15.40 -3.04
CA PHE A 141 -0.76 -15.16 -2.52
C PHE A 141 -1.58 -16.45 -2.41
N ALA A 142 -2.11 -16.69 -1.22
CA ALA A 142 -3.11 -17.70 -0.95
C ALA A 142 -4.33 -17.01 -0.29
N PRO A 143 -5.57 -17.26 -0.75
CA PRO A 143 -6.78 -16.66 -0.20
C PRO A 143 -7.20 -17.36 1.10
N GLN A 144 -6.30 -17.42 2.07
CA GLN A 144 -6.48 -18.11 3.34
C GLN A 144 -6.01 -17.24 4.50
N SER A 145 -6.57 -17.47 5.68
CA SER A 145 -6.19 -16.78 6.91
C SER A 145 -6.21 -17.74 8.09
N LYS A 146 -5.29 -17.50 9.04
CA LYS A 146 -5.31 -18.18 10.33
C LYS A 146 -6.40 -17.65 11.25
N ASP A 147 -6.89 -16.44 11.01
CA ASP A 147 -7.82 -15.71 11.88
C ASP A 147 -9.24 -15.60 11.32
N ILE A 148 -9.41 -15.75 10.01
CA ILE A 148 -10.70 -15.61 9.31
C ILE A 148 -11.02 -16.90 8.57
N GLN A 149 -12.25 -17.38 8.71
CA GLN A 149 -12.74 -18.53 7.94
C GLN A 149 -13.31 -18.06 6.60
N PHE A 150 -12.43 -17.92 5.60
CA PHE A 150 -12.84 -17.51 4.25
C PHE A 150 -13.51 -18.64 3.46
N GLN A 151 -14.51 -18.25 2.67
CA GLN A 151 -15.12 -19.02 1.60
C GLN A 151 -15.15 -18.20 0.31
N PHE A 152 -15.14 -18.87 -0.84
CA PHE A 152 -15.26 -18.20 -2.13
C PHE A 152 -16.71 -17.78 -2.39
N GLY A 153 -16.88 -16.53 -2.78
CA GLY A 153 -18.10 -16.03 -3.40
C GLY A 153 -18.03 -16.13 -4.93
N PRO A 154 -19.09 -15.75 -5.65
CA PRO A 154 -19.06 -15.66 -7.10
C PRO A 154 -18.07 -14.58 -7.55
N ASP A 155 -17.33 -14.82 -8.63
CA ASP A 155 -16.49 -13.80 -9.27
C ASP A 155 -17.33 -12.55 -9.60
N TYR A 156 -16.74 -11.36 -9.43
CA TYR A 156 -17.42 -10.08 -9.60
C TYR A 156 -16.66 -9.18 -10.58
N LYS A 157 -17.26 -8.92 -11.76
CA LYS A 157 -16.70 -8.04 -12.81
C LYS A 157 -15.22 -8.30 -13.14
N GLY A 158 -14.84 -9.57 -13.23
CA GLY A 158 -13.46 -10.00 -13.50
C GLY A 158 -12.56 -10.07 -12.27
N GLY A 159 -13.05 -9.66 -11.10
CA GLY A 159 -12.42 -9.89 -9.80
C GLY A 159 -12.81 -11.23 -9.20
N ARG A 160 -11.90 -11.81 -8.42
CA ARG A 160 -12.17 -12.94 -7.52
C ARG A 160 -12.74 -12.41 -6.21
N TYR A 161 -13.53 -13.22 -5.53
CA TYR A 161 -14.22 -12.81 -4.32
C TYR A 161 -14.12 -13.89 -3.23
N ILE A 162 -13.68 -13.48 -2.04
CA ILE A 162 -13.75 -14.28 -0.81
C ILE A 162 -14.43 -13.46 0.28
N HIS A 163 -15.11 -14.16 1.19
CA HIS A 163 -15.68 -13.53 2.36
C HIS A 163 -15.70 -14.49 3.55
N GLY A 164 -15.76 -13.96 4.76
CA GLY A 164 -15.76 -14.76 5.98
C GLY A 164 -15.81 -13.90 7.23
N SER A 165 -15.89 -14.55 8.39
CA SER A 165 -15.84 -13.89 9.70
C SER A 165 -14.63 -14.36 10.49
N THR A 166 -14.19 -13.54 11.45
CA THR A 166 -13.13 -13.93 12.38
C THR A 166 -13.55 -15.16 13.19
N LYS A 167 -12.58 -16.00 13.56
CA LYS A 167 -12.84 -17.29 14.22
C LYS A 167 -13.28 -17.12 15.67
N SER A 168 -12.86 -16.04 16.32
CA SER A 168 -13.17 -15.74 17.72
C SER A 168 -13.46 -14.26 17.90
N ALA A 169 -14.51 -13.96 18.64
CA ALA A 169 -14.83 -12.60 19.08
C ALA A 169 -13.83 -12.08 20.12
N GLU A 170 -13.73 -10.75 20.22
CA GLU A 170 -12.87 -10.05 21.19
C GLU A 170 -13.32 -10.25 22.64
N VAL A 171 -14.64 -10.34 22.84
CA VAL A 171 -15.28 -10.55 24.15
C VAL A 171 -16.17 -11.79 24.09
N PRO A 172 -16.30 -12.57 25.19
CA PRO A 172 -17.19 -13.71 25.22
C PRO A 172 -18.62 -13.35 24.80
N GLY A 173 -19.13 -14.02 23.77
CA GLY A 173 -20.47 -13.76 23.20
C GLY A 173 -20.57 -12.50 22.34
N GLY A 174 -19.46 -11.81 22.06
CA GLY A 174 -19.39 -10.66 21.17
C GLY A 174 -19.51 -11.03 19.68
N PRO A 175 -19.56 -10.02 18.79
CA PRO A 175 -19.59 -10.25 17.35
C PRO A 175 -18.23 -10.72 16.81
N CYS A 176 -18.26 -11.54 15.76
CA CYS A 176 -17.10 -11.83 14.93
C CYS A 176 -17.17 -10.94 13.67
N PRO A 177 -16.30 -9.94 13.51
CA PRO A 177 -16.29 -9.08 12.33
C PRO A 177 -16.22 -9.88 11.02
N ALA A 178 -16.99 -9.44 10.03
CA ALA A 178 -16.96 -9.98 8.68
C ALA A 178 -15.94 -9.22 7.82
N VAL A 179 -15.37 -9.93 6.84
CA VAL A 179 -14.46 -9.38 5.84
C VAL A 179 -14.88 -9.90 4.48
N HIS A 180 -15.05 -8.98 3.54
CA HIS A 180 -15.35 -9.22 2.14
C HIS A 180 -14.19 -8.65 1.31
N LEU A 181 -13.59 -9.49 0.46
CA LEU A 181 -12.40 -9.15 -0.31
C LEU A 181 -12.64 -9.46 -1.79
N ILE A 182 -12.63 -8.43 -2.63
CA ILE A 182 -12.71 -8.54 -4.09
C ILE A 182 -11.39 -8.07 -4.69
N TRP A 183 -10.75 -8.86 -5.55
CA TRP A 183 -9.48 -8.48 -6.16
C TRP A 183 -9.36 -8.88 -7.62
N MET A 184 -8.59 -8.09 -8.38
CA MET A 184 -8.21 -8.45 -9.74
C MET A 184 -7.10 -9.51 -9.71
N PRO A 185 -7.26 -10.66 -10.40
CA PRO A 185 -6.18 -11.62 -10.57
C PRO A 185 -4.94 -10.97 -11.19
N VAL A 186 -3.78 -11.19 -10.57
CA VAL A 186 -2.50 -10.74 -11.11
C VAL A 186 -1.89 -11.88 -11.93
N PRO A 187 -1.59 -11.69 -13.23
CA PRO A 187 -0.95 -12.71 -14.06
C PRO A 187 0.50 -12.95 -13.58
N SER A 188 1.09 -14.11 -13.89
CA SER A 188 2.48 -14.43 -13.53
C SER A 188 3.53 -13.60 -14.28
N SER A 189 3.15 -12.92 -15.36
CA SER A 189 4.05 -12.09 -16.16
C SER A 189 3.28 -10.97 -16.87
N LEU A 190 3.96 -9.86 -17.13
CA LEU A 190 3.47 -8.78 -17.99
C LEU A 190 4.41 -8.61 -19.18
N THR A 191 3.86 -8.39 -20.36
CA THR A 191 4.63 -8.27 -21.60
C THR A 191 4.25 -6.98 -22.31
N LEU A 192 5.22 -6.12 -22.56
CA LEU A 192 5.15 -5.01 -23.48
C LEU A 192 5.42 -5.52 -24.91
N PRO A 193 4.42 -5.51 -25.82
CA PRO A 193 4.57 -6.01 -27.17
C PRO A 193 5.65 -5.27 -28.00
N PRO A 194 6.12 -5.89 -29.10
CA PRO A 194 6.94 -5.23 -30.11
C PRO A 194 6.34 -3.91 -30.58
N GLY A 195 7.19 -2.91 -30.80
CA GLY A 195 6.78 -1.61 -31.34
C GLY A 195 5.98 -0.71 -30.39
N GLN A 196 5.57 -1.19 -29.20
CA GLN A 196 4.99 -0.34 -28.17
C GLN A 196 6.09 0.32 -27.33
N SER A 197 6.00 1.65 -27.17
CA SER A 197 6.95 2.45 -26.37
C SER A 197 6.66 2.37 -24.87
N GLN A 198 5.42 2.13 -24.48
CA GLN A 198 5.04 1.98 -23.07
C GLN A 198 3.79 1.11 -22.91
N GLY A 199 3.64 0.51 -21.74
CA GLY A 199 2.46 -0.22 -21.31
C GLY A 199 2.16 0.06 -19.85
N ARG A 200 0.87 0.14 -19.51
CA ARG A 200 0.40 0.38 -18.14
C ARG A 200 -0.64 -0.65 -17.75
N TRP A 201 -0.45 -1.25 -16.59
CA TRP A 201 -1.36 -2.21 -15.97
C TRP A 201 -1.76 -1.73 -14.59
N GLY A 202 -3.01 -1.98 -14.21
CA GLY A 202 -3.55 -1.62 -12.89
C GLY A 202 -4.28 -2.80 -12.29
N PHE A 203 -4.09 -3.00 -10.98
CA PHE A 203 -4.71 -4.07 -10.20
C PHE A 203 -5.30 -3.49 -8.92
N LEU A 204 -6.50 -3.94 -8.58
CA LEU A 204 -7.26 -3.44 -7.43
C LEU A 204 -7.54 -4.55 -6.45
N VAL A 205 -7.57 -4.16 -5.18
CA VAL A 205 -8.17 -4.92 -4.08
C VAL A 205 -9.17 -4.01 -3.40
N ALA A 206 -10.40 -4.50 -3.24
CA ALA A 206 -11.45 -3.89 -2.44
C ALA A 206 -11.71 -4.76 -1.20
N ALA A 207 -11.66 -4.15 -0.01
CA ALA A 207 -11.94 -4.81 1.25
C ALA A 207 -12.98 -4.03 2.07
N ALA A 208 -13.97 -4.73 2.61
CA ALA A 208 -15.02 -4.13 3.44
C ALA A 208 -15.61 -5.15 4.43
N ASP A 209 -16.49 -4.68 5.30
CA ASP A 209 -17.23 -5.46 6.29
C ASP A 209 -18.51 -6.13 5.74
N CYS A 210 -19.00 -5.70 4.58
CA CYS A 210 -20.13 -6.30 3.87
C CYS A 210 -19.91 -6.35 2.35
N SER A 211 -20.71 -7.17 1.67
CA SER A 211 -20.65 -7.35 0.21
C SER A 211 -20.93 -6.06 -0.54
N GLU A 212 -21.94 -5.30 -0.12
CA GLU A 212 -22.43 -4.10 -0.80
C GLU A 212 -21.34 -3.02 -0.84
N THR A 213 -20.64 -2.82 0.29
CA THR A 213 -19.52 -1.86 0.36
C THR A 213 -18.31 -2.36 -0.43
N ALA A 214 -18.00 -3.66 -0.39
CA ALA A 214 -16.88 -4.23 -1.16
C ALA A 214 -17.11 -4.08 -2.67
N GLU A 215 -18.30 -4.44 -3.16
CA GLU A 215 -18.69 -4.29 -4.57
C GLU A 215 -18.71 -2.83 -5.00
N GLY A 216 -19.31 -1.95 -4.18
CA GLY A 216 -19.35 -0.52 -4.46
C GLY A 216 -17.95 0.11 -4.52
N ALA A 217 -17.05 -0.29 -3.63
CA ALA A 217 -15.65 0.12 -3.66
C ALA A 217 -14.94 -0.40 -4.91
N PHE A 218 -15.13 -1.66 -5.27
CA PHE A 218 -14.53 -2.25 -6.47
C PHE A 218 -15.02 -1.56 -7.75
N ASP A 219 -16.32 -1.30 -7.86
CA ASP A 219 -16.93 -0.54 -8.96
C ASP A 219 -16.34 0.87 -9.07
N LYS A 220 -16.20 1.55 -7.93
CA LYS A 220 -15.57 2.86 -7.90
C LYS A 220 -14.13 2.79 -8.36
N GLY A 221 -13.37 1.80 -7.91
CA GLY A 221 -11.99 1.56 -8.32
C GLY A 221 -11.86 1.35 -9.82
N LEU A 222 -12.70 0.48 -10.41
CA LEU A 222 -12.73 0.23 -11.86
C LEU A 222 -13.07 1.51 -12.65
N SER A 223 -14.08 2.26 -12.20
CA SER A 223 -14.47 3.54 -12.81
C SER A 223 -13.32 4.56 -12.78
N GLN A 224 -12.63 4.70 -11.65
CA GLN A 224 -11.49 5.61 -11.53
C GLN A 224 -10.29 5.13 -12.36
N MET A 225 -10.09 3.81 -12.49
CA MET A 225 -9.04 3.26 -13.35
C MET A 225 -9.28 3.59 -14.81
N ALA A 226 -10.50 3.34 -15.29
CA ALA A 226 -10.91 3.63 -16.67
C ALA A 226 -10.82 5.14 -16.98
N ALA A 227 -11.11 5.99 -16.01
CA ALA A 227 -10.98 7.44 -16.13
C ALA A 227 -9.53 7.97 -15.98
N GLY A 228 -8.54 7.11 -15.69
CA GLY A 228 -7.16 7.52 -15.43
C GLY A 228 -7.00 8.34 -14.14
N ASN A 229 -7.96 8.26 -13.21
CA ASN A 229 -8.07 9.14 -12.05
C ASN A 229 -7.70 8.47 -10.70
N LEU A 230 -7.32 7.19 -10.67
CA LEU A 230 -6.86 6.52 -9.45
C LEU A 230 -5.71 7.28 -8.78
N ARG A 231 -4.54 7.35 -9.44
CA ARG A 231 -3.37 8.06 -8.90
C ARG A 231 -3.63 9.55 -8.65
N PRO A 232 -4.23 10.32 -9.57
CA PRO A 232 -4.50 11.74 -9.32
C PRO A 232 -5.42 11.99 -8.11
N SER A 233 -6.50 11.21 -7.95
CA SER A 233 -7.42 11.39 -6.82
C SER A 233 -6.79 10.97 -5.49
N HIS A 234 -5.93 9.96 -5.48
CA HIS A 234 -5.10 9.59 -4.34
C HIS A 234 -4.15 10.73 -3.93
N ASN A 235 -3.35 11.23 -4.87
CA ASN A 235 -2.38 12.29 -4.62
C ASN A 235 -3.05 13.57 -4.15
N LYS A 236 -4.22 13.91 -4.71
CA LYS A 236 -5.02 15.06 -4.28
C LYS A 236 -5.42 14.93 -2.81
N ALA A 237 -5.93 13.76 -2.39
CA ALA A 237 -6.34 13.54 -1.00
C ALA A 237 -5.16 13.62 -0.02
N TRP A 238 -3.97 13.17 -0.42
CA TRP A 238 -2.75 13.36 0.36
C TRP A 238 -2.30 14.81 0.44
N ALA A 239 -2.33 15.54 -0.68
CA ALA A 239 -1.99 16.95 -0.70
C ALA A 239 -2.90 17.79 0.22
N GLU A 240 -4.21 17.50 0.23
CA GLU A 240 -5.18 18.14 1.14
C GLU A 240 -4.83 17.89 2.62
N LEU A 241 -4.42 16.67 2.97
CA LEU A 241 -4.02 16.32 4.32
C LEU A 241 -2.74 17.03 4.77
N TRP A 242 -1.71 17.02 3.91
CA TRP A 242 -0.44 17.69 4.19
C TRP A 242 -0.61 19.20 4.32
N LEU A 243 -1.50 19.81 3.53
CA LEU A 243 -1.80 21.24 3.62
C LEU A 243 -2.31 21.63 5.03
N GLN A 244 -3.06 20.75 5.68
CA GLN A 244 -3.62 20.98 7.02
C GLN A 244 -2.72 20.51 8.17
N SER A 245 -1.64 19.78 7.86
CA SER A 245 -0.83 19.06 8.86
C SER A 245 0.67 19.26 8.69
N SER A 246 1.10 20.27 7.92
CA SER A 246 2.51 20.48 7.61
C SER A 246 3.28 21.10 8.78
N VAL A 247 4.50 20.60 8.99
CA VAL A 247 5.47 21.17 9.93
C VAL A 247 6.80 21.27 9.20
N GLU A 248 7.38 22.47 9.18
CA GLU A 248 8.62 22.76 8.48
C GLU A 248 9.78 22.96 9.47
N VAL A 249 10.92 22.35 9.15
CA VAL A 249 12.16 22.49 9.93
C VAL A 249 13.19 23.20 9.05
N LEU A 250 13.65 24.37 9.49
CA LEU A 250 14.69 25.12 8.78
C LEU A 250 16.09 24.69 9.24
N GLY A 251 17.01 24.55 8.28
CA GLY A 251 18.45 24.40 8.53
C GLY A 251 18.97 22.98 8.82
N SER A 252 18.11 21.99 9.11
CA SER A 252 18.52 20.60 9.29
C SER A 252 17.70 19.63 8.43
N GLU A 253 18.27 19.21 7.30
CA GLU A 253 17.63 18.22 6.42
C GLU A 253 17.37 16.89 7.13
N ARG A 254 18.32 16.42 7.95
CA ARG A 254 18.16 15.18 8.71
C ARG A 254 16.96 15.22 9.65
N LEU A 255 16.81 16.32 10.40
CA LEU A 255 15.67 16.49 11.30
C LEU A 255 14.38 16.65 10.51
N SER A 256 14.39 17.39 9.39
CA SER A 256 13.24 17.53 8.51
C SER A 256 12.77 16.18 7.96
N ARG A 257 13.68 15.33 7.47
CA ARG A 257 13.36 13.99 6.97
C ARG A 257 12.82 13.08 8.08
N ALA A 258 13.43 13.11 9.26
CA ALA A 258 12.93 12.35 10.40
C ALA A 258 11.50 12.77 10.78
N LEU A 259 11.23 14.08 10.84
CA LEU A 259 9.91 14.62 11.12
C LEU A 259 8.89 14.23 10.05
N ILE A 260 9.24 14.36 8.76
CA ILE A 260 8.37 13.95 7.64
C ILE A 260 8.03 12.47 7.75
N GLY A 261 9.00 11.61 8.07
CA GLY A 261 8.77 10.17 8.28
C GLY A 261 7.79 9.89 9.43
N CYS A 262 7.99 10.55 10.58
CA CYS A 262 7.07 10.42 11.73
C CYS A 262 5.66 10.89 11.38
N MET A 263 5.54 12.06 10.71
CA MET A 263 4.26 12.62 10.30
C MET A 263 3.57 11.71 9.27
N PHE A 264 4.30 11.19 8.28
CA PHE A 264 3.77 10.24 7.31
C PHE A 264 3.17 9.02 8.00
N TYR A 265 3.88 8.43 8.96
CA TYR A 265 3.42 7.26 9.70
C TYR A 265 2.11 7.55 10.46
N LEU A 266 2.06 8.68 11.19
CA LEU A 266 0.87 9.11 11.92
C LEU A 266 -0.31 9.39 10.99
N LEU A 267 -0.08 10.17 9.95
CA LEU A 267 -1.10 10.58 8.99
C LEU A 267 -1.66 9.41 8.19
N SER A 268 -0.87 8.36 7.94
CA SER A 268 -1.30 7.13 7.26
C SER A 268 -2.25 6.28 8.11
N ALA A 269 -2.14 6.35 9.45
CA ALA A 269 -3.03 5.63 10.36
C ALA A 269 -4.40 6.32 10.53
N LEU A 270 -4.53 7.57 10.08
CA LEU A 270 -5.78 8.33 10.16
C LEU A 270 -6.65 8.13 8.92
N PRO A 271 -7.99 8.08 9.06
CA PRO A 271 -8.91 8.07 7.93
C PRO A 271 -8.75 9.29 7.02
N SER A 272 -9.40 9.23 5.85
CA SER A 272 -9.58 10.42 5.02
C SER A 272 -10.43 11.47 5.74
N ILE A 273 -10.11 12.75 5.55
CA ILE A 273 -10.90 13.89 6.06
C ILE A 273 -12.35 13.90 5.51
N HIS A 274 -12.57 13.22 4.38
CA HIS A 274 -13.88 13.09 3.76
C HIS A 274 -14.63 11.82 4.20
N HIS A 275 -14.02 10.99 5.04
CA HIS A 275 -14.64 9.76 5.54
C HIS A 275 -15.50 10.07 6.76
N THR A 276 -16.80 10.23 6.55
CA THR A 276 -17.77 10.63 7.59
C THR A 276 -18.63 9.48 8.10
N SER A 277 -18.53 8.29 7.50
CA SER A 277 -19.53 7.24 7.63
C SER A 277 -19.08 5.97 8.35
N GLY A 278 -17.86 5.93 8.91
CA GLY A 278 -17.36 4.77 9.65
C GLY A 278 -16.81 5.13 11.02
N SER A 279 -16.91 4.19 11.96
CA SER A 279 -16.28 4.30 13.27
C SER A 279 -14.76 4.23 13.13
N PHE A 280 -14.07 5.29 13.54
CA PHE A 280 -12.62 5.26 13.70
C PHE A 280 -12.29 4.71 15.09
N GLY A 281 -11.66 3.54 15.15
CA GLY A 281 -11.35 2.84 16.40
C GLY A 281 -10.14 3.38 17.17
N GLY A 282 -9.43 4.37 16.63
CA GLY A 282 -8.22 4.93 17.21
C GLY A 282 -6.91 4.41 16.58
N ILE A 283 -5.78 4.84 17.14
CA ILE A 283 -4.43 4.55 16.63
C ILE A 283 -3.70 3.61 17.60
N SER A 284 -3.15 2.51 17.07
CA SER A 284 -2.22 1.65 17.80
C SER A 284 -0.82 2.24 17.80
N PRO A 285 -0.01 2.06 18.86
CA PRO A 285 1.42 2.37 18.83
C PRO A 285 2.16 1.71 17.65
N GLY A 286 1.71 0.51 17.23
CA GLY A 286 2.23 -0.21 16.06
C GLY A 286 1.64 0.22 14.71
N GLY A 287 0.80 1.27 14.69
CA GLY A 287 0.10 1.73 13.49
C GLY A 287 -0.94 0.74 12.99
N LEU A 288 -1.36 0.90 11.73
CA LEU A 288 -2.37 0.04 11.08
C LEU A 288 -1.75 -1.13 10.30
N SER A 289 -0.50 -0.98 9.86
CA SER A 289 0.22 -1.99 9.09
C SER A 289 0.74 -3.17 9.92
N ASN A 290 0.65 -3.08 11.26
CA ASN A 290 1.07 -4.12 12.19
C ASN A 290 -0.05 -4.43 13.19
N GLY A 291 0.12 -5.49 13.98
CA GLY A 291 -0.76 -5.84 15.09
C GLY A 291 -1.38 -7.23 14.99
N GLY A 292 -0.90 -8.10 14.10
CA GLY A 292 -1.27 -9.51 14.11
C GLY A 292 -0.71 -10.27 15.33
N ASP A 293 -1.06 -11.54 15.45
CA ASP A 293 -0.55 -12.42 16.52
C ASP A 293 1.00 -12.45 16.51
N GLY A 294 1.60 -12.28 17.69
CA GLY A 294 3.05 -12.20 17.87
C GLY A 294 3.71 -10.88 17.41
N GLN A 295 2.92 -9.87 17.00
CA GLN A 295 3.43 -8.54 16.65
C GLN A 295 3.25 -7.53 17.80
N ASP A 296 3.98 -6.42 17.74
CA ASP A 296 3.94 -5.40 18.78
C ASP A 296 2.54 -4.82 18.99
N TYR A 297 2.12 -4.72 20.26
CA TYR A 297 0.85 -4.15 20.72
C TYR A 297 -0.44 -4.77 20.16
N TRP A 298 -0.37 -5.82 19.32
CA TRP A 298 -1.51 -6.52 18.72
C TRP A 298 -2.54 -5.60 18.03
N GLY A 299 -2.11 -4.41 17.64
CA GLY A 299 -2.99 -3.40 17.05
C GLY A 299 -3.93 -2.71 18.03
N HIS A 300 -3.82 -3.00 19.33
CA HIS A 300 -4.63 -2.39 20.37
C HIS A 300 -4.36 -0.89 20.52
N VAL A 301 -5.38 -0.20 21.00
CA VAL A 301 -5.37 1.24 21.21
C VAL A 301 -5.22 1.53 22.70
N PHE A 302 -4.30 2.41 23.03
CA PHE A 302 -3.93 2.76 24.39
C PHE A 302 -4.09 4.27 24.64
N TRP A 303 -3.70 4.72 25.83
CA TRP A 303 -3.69 6.12 26.23
C TRP A 303 -2.77 7.01 25.37
N ASP A 304 -1.87 6.43 24.57
CA ASP A 304 -1.00 7.13 23.61
C ASP A 304 -1.74 8.05 22.62
N GLN A 305 -3.04 7.82 22.39
CA GLN A 305 -3.87 8.66 21.52
C GLN A 305 -4.56 9.84 22.22
N VAL A 306 -4.53 9.89 23.57
CA VAL A 306 -5.29 10.84 24.41
C VAL A 306 -4.48 12.08 24.72
#